data_AF-A0A957V6N8-F1
#
_entry.id   AF-A0A957V6N8-F1
#
_cell.length_a   1.000
_cell.length_b   1.000
_cell.length_c   1.000
_cell.angle_alpha   90.00
_cell.angle_beta   90.00
_cell.angle_gamma   90.00
#
_symmetry.space_group_name_H-M   'P 1'
#
loop_
_entity.id
_entity.type
_entity.pdbx_description
1 polymer ?
#
loop_
_entity_poly.entity_id
_entity_poly.type
_entity_poly.pdbx_seq_one_letter_code
_entity_poly.pdbx_strand_id
1 'polypeptide(L)'
;SGGFIVCQQAVEALGDEAFKTQPVGTGPFMFDSYTPQEKVSLVANPDYFRGAPKLAGVDMRYIPDIASREAGLLAGELDVINGIPDIAWVDRMAGEASASVDVFGVGEVATVHFNITKEPLDNPDVRKALAYALDRDEFLALFGEPVAENVYSPVPAKFLAGGLTQEEA
;
A
#
# COMPACT_ATOMS: atom_id res chain seq x y z
N SER A 1 13.07 2.99 2.90
CA SER A 1 12.66 3.22 1.50
C SER A 1 13.91 3.18 0.63
N GLY A 2 13.93 2.34 -0.41
CA GLY A 2 14.91 2.52 -1.49
C GLY A 2 14.51 3.78 -2.25
N GLY A 3 15.42 4.75 -2.36
CA GLY A 3 15.14 5.98 -3.11
C GLY A 3 14.84 5.69 -4.58
N PHE A 4 14.07 6.56 -5.23
CA PHE A 4 13.89 6.52 -6.68
C PHE A 4 14.99 7.34 -7.35
N ILE A 5 15.54 6.84 -8.46
CA ILE A 5 16.48 7.60 -9.29
C ILE A 5 15.68 8.56 -10.17
N VAL A 6 16.01 9.85 -10.12
CA VAL A 6 15.37 10.91 -10.90
C VAL A 6 16.34 11.48 -11.94
N CYS A 7 15.81 11.97 -13.06
CA CYS A 7 16.62 12.62 -14.09
C CYS A 7 17.04 14.02 -13.62
N GLN A 8 18.33 14.21 -13.32
CA GLN A 8 18.88 15.49 -12.86
C GLN A 8 18.49 16.64 -13.79
N GLN A 9 18.69 16.47 -15.10
CA GLN A 9 18.39 17.49 -16.10
C GLN A 9 16.90 17.88 -16.08
N ALA A 10 15.99 16.92 -15.90
CA ALA A 10 14.56 17.20 -15.83
C ALA A 10 14.20 17.97 -14.56
N VAL A 11 14.78 17.59 -13.42
CA VAL A 11 14.57 18.29 -12.14
C VAL A 11 15.08 19.73 -12.23
N GLU A 12 16.29 19.96 -12.76
CA GLU A 12 16.86 21.29 -12.93
C GLU A 12 16.06 22.17 -13.91
N ALA A 13 15.53 21.57 -14.99
CA ALA A 13 14.77 22.31 -15.99
C ALA A 13 13.34 22.66 -15.54
N LEU A 14 12.68 21.78 -14.80
CA LEU A 14 11.29 21.96 -14.35
C LEU A 14 11.20 22.67 -12.99
N GLY A 15 12.19 22.47 -12.13
CA GLY A 15 12.11 22.80 -10.71
C GLY A 15 11.26 21.80 -9.91
N ASP A 16 11.50 21.74 -8.60
CA ASP A 16 10.95 20.72 -7.71
C ASP A 16 9.42 20.64 -7.72
N GLU A 17 8.72 21.78 -7.69
CA GLU A 17 7.25 21.78 -7.64
C GLU A 17 6.60 21.25 -8.93
N ALA A 18 7.13 21.65 -10.09
CA ALA A 18 6.61 21.15 -11.36
C ALA A 18 6.94 19.66 -11.55
N PHE A 19 8.15 19.24 -11.17
CA PHE A 19 8.58 17.84 -11.27
C PHE A 19 7.68 16.88 -10.47
N LYS A 20 7.13 17.31 -9.32
CA LYS A 20 6.17 16.51 -8.53
C LYS A 20 4.92 16.12 -9.32
N THR A 21 4.50 16.95 -10.27
CA THR A 21 3.27 16.75 -11.06
C THR A 21 3.54 16.36 -12.52
N GLN A 22 4.80 16.43 -12.95
CA GLN A 22 5.26 16.07 -14.29
C GLN A 22 6.59 15.30 -14.19
N PRO A 23 6.59 14.11 -13.55
CA PRO A 23 7.82 13.38 -13.27
C PRO A 23 8.42 12.77 -14.53
N VAL A 24 9.75 12.75 -14.59
CA VAL A 24 10.52 12.02 -15.61
C VAL A 24 11.35 10.95 -14.94
N GLY A 25 11.19 9.70 -15.37
CA GLY A 25 11.87 8.54 -14.80
C GLY A 25 12.23 7.49 -15.85
N THR A 26 12.79 6.37 -15.40
CA THR A 26 13.29 5.28 -16.26
C THR A 26 12.43 4.01 -16.16
N GLY A 27 11.19 4.15 -15.69
CA GLY A 27 10.28 3.04 -15.42
C GLY A 27 9.68 2.41 -16.68
N PRO A 28 8.91 1.33 -16.51
CA PRO A 28 8.19 0.67 -17.60
C PRO A 28 7.10 1.54 -18.23
N PHE A 29 6.55 2.51 -17.50
CA PHE A 29 5.57 3.46 -18.01
C PHE A 29 6.07 4.90 -17.85
N MET A 30 5.75 5.74 -18.82
CA MET A 30 6.06 7.16 -18.83
C MET A 30 4.83 7.97 -18.42
N PHE A 31 5.06 9.10 -17.76
CA PHE A 31 4.01 10.05 -17.44
C PHE A 31 3.39 10.63 -18.71
N ASP A 32 2.06 10.61 -18.79
CA ASP A 32 1.30 11.29 -19.85
C ASP A 32 0.55 12.51 -19.30
N SER A 33 -0.31 12.30 -18.30
CA SER A 33 -1.08 13.40 -17.71
C SER A 33 -1.49 13.15 -16.26
N TYR A 34 -1.78 14.25 -15.55
CA TYR A 34 -2.30 14.24 -14.19
C TYR A 34 -3.45 15.24 -14.07
N THR A 35 -4.61 14.75 -13.65
CA THR A 35 -5.74 15.57 -13.24
C THR A 35 -5.93 15.41 -11.73
N PRO A 36 -5.69 16.47 -10.93
CA PRO A 36 -5.78 16.40 -9.48
C PRO A 36 -7.09 15.80 -8.97
N GLN A 37 -6.98 14.86 -8.02
CA GLN A 37 -8.11 14.14 -7.41
C GLN A 37 -8.99 13.36 -8.40
N GLU A 38 -8.54 13.16 -9.64
CA GLU A 38 -9.31 12.43 -10.64
C GLU A 38 -8.52 11.26 -11.21
N LYS A 39 -7.39 11.51 -11.87
CA LYS A 39 -6.59 10.43 -12.48
C LYS A 39 -5.14 10.81 -12.77
N VAL A 40 -4.30 9.78 -12.85
CA VAL A 40 -2.98 9.82 -13.48
C VAL A 40 -3.00 8.87 -14.66
N SER A 41 -2.65 9.35 -15.85
CA SER A 41 -2.51 8.54 -17.05
C SER A 41 -1.03 8.32 -17.35
N LEU A 42 -0.67 7.07 -17.63
CA LEU A 42 0.67 6.65 -18.01
C LEU A 42 0.63 5.91 -19.35
N VAL A 43 1.66 6.08 -20.16
CA VAL A 43 1.83 5.38 -21.44
C VAL A 43 3.04 4.44 -21.39
N ALA A 44 3.02 3.36 -22.19
CA ALA A 44 4.11 2.41 -22.23
C ALA A 44 5.44 3.08 -22.63
N ASN A 45 6.52 2.74 -21.92
CA ASN A 45 7.88 3.08 -22.33
C ASN A 45 8.41 1.99 -23.29
N PRO A 46 8.45 2.22 -24.61
CA PRO A 46 8.95 1.22 -25.56
C PRO A 46 10.44 0.92 -25.35
N ASP A 47 11.18 1.86 -24.77
CA ASP A 47 12.63 1.77 -24.56
C ASP A 47 12.99 1.32 -23.12
N TYR A 48 12.03 0.75 -22.38
CA TYR A 48 12.30 0.27 -21.04
C TYR A 48 13.40 -0.80 -21.05
N PHE A 49 14.43 -0.61 -20.23
CA PHE A 49 15.67 -1.42 -20.27
C PHE A 49 15.48 -2.92 -19.95
N ARG A 50 14.33 -3.32 -19.41
CA ARG A 50 13.97 -4.74 -19.17
C ARG A 50 12.97 -5.29 -20.20
N GLY A 51 12.75 -4.56 -21.29
CA GLY A 51 11.79 -4.86 -22.35
C GLY A 51 10.47 -4.09 -22.20
N ALA A 52 9.88 -3.70 -23.33
CA ALA A 52 8.65 -2.91 -23.34
C ALA A 52 7.49 -3.62 -22.60
N PRO A 53 6.63 -2.87 -21.87
CA PRO A 53 5.43 -3.44 -21.26
C PRO A 53 4.50 -4.06 -22.30
N LYS A 54 3.74 -5.07 -21.88
CA LYS A 54 2.68 -5.66 -22.69
C LYS A 54 1.43 -4.76 -22.79
N LEU A 55 1.23 -3.89 -21.80
CA LEU A 55 0.14 -2.94 -21.76
C LEU A 55 0.54 -1.66 -22.50
N ALA A 56 -0.39 -1.05 -23.23
CA ALA A 56 -0.18 0.22 -23.91
C ALA A 56 -0.09 1.42 -22.95
N GLY A 57 -0.69 1.31 -21.77
CA GLY A 57 -0.73 2.36 -20.76
C GLY A 57 -1.46 1.89 -19.50
N VAL A 58 -1.52 2.77 -18.50
CA VAL A 58 -2.21 2.56 -17.23
C VAL A 58 -2.92 3.85 -16.84
N ASP A 59 -4.23 3.75 -16.58
CA ASP A 59 -5.01 4.83 -15.97
C ASP A 59 -5.26 4.53 -14.49
N MET A 60 -4.66 5.33 -13.62
CA MET A 60 -4.87 5.25 -12.18
C MET A 60 -5.93 6.28 -11.77
N ARG A 61 -7.15 5.81 -11.47
CA ARG A 61 -8.29 6.67 -11.11
C ARG A 61 -8.40 6.84 -9.59
N TYR A 62 -8.61 8.06 -9.14
CA TYR A 62 -8.84 8.38 -7.73
C TYR A 62 -10.32 8.22 -7.38
N ILE A 63 -10.68 7.07 -6.81
CA ILE A 63 -12.05 6.74 -6.40
C ILE A 63 -12.00 6.38 -4.91
N PRO A 64 -12.28 7.32 -4.00
CA PRO A 64 -12.14 7.09 -2.56
C PRO A 64 -13.10 6.02 -2.02
N ASP A 65 -14.35 6.04 -2.51
CA ASP A 65 -15.41 5.16 -2.07
C ASP A 65 -15.22 3.73 -2.61
N ILE A 66 -15.18 2.75 -1.71
CA ILE A 66 -14.93 1.34 -2.07
C ILE A 66 -16.10 0.75 -2.87
N ALA A 67 -17.35 1.08 -2.54
CA ALA A 67 -18.51 0.55 -3.26
C ALA A 67 -18.51 0.99 -4.73
N SER A 68 -18.12 2.24 -5.00
CA SER A 68 -17.92 2.76 -6.35
C SER A 68 -16.81 2.02 -7.11
N ARG A 69 -15.71 1.65 -6.43
CA ARG A 69 -14.65 0.83 -7.03
C ARG A 69 -15.14 -0.58 -7.36
N GLU A 70 -15.87 -1.22 -6.46
CA GLU A 70 -16.45 -2.55 -6.67
C GLU A 70 -17.42 -2.56 -7.86
N ALA A 71 -18.34 -1.60 -7.92
CA ALA A 71 -19.28 -1.48 -9.02
C ALA A 71 -18.56 -1.30 -10.37
N GLY A 72 -17.51 -0.46 -10.41
CA GLY A 72 -16.68 -0.26 -11.60
C GLY A 72 -15.93 -1.53 -12.03
N LEU A 73 -15.38 -2.29 -11.08
CA LEU A 73 -14.73 -3.57 -11.35
C LEU A 73 -15.73 -4.58 -11.94
N LEU A 74 -16.88 -4.76 -11.29
CA LEU A 74 -17.90 -5.74 -11.70
C LEU A 74 -18.57 -5.37 -13.03
N ALA A 75 -18.62 -4.08 -13.36
CA ALA A 75 -19.08 -3.58 -14.66
C ALA A 75 -18.01 -3.70 -15.77
N GLY A 76 -16.75 -4.03 -15.43
CA GLY A 76 -15.63 -4.07 -16.36
C GLY A 76 -15.08 -2.70 -16.75
N GLU A 77 -15.41 -1.65 -15.99
CA GLU A 77 -14.85 -0.30 -16.15
C GLU A 77 -13.47 -0.13 -15.50
N LEU A 78 -13.16 -0.97 -14.50
CA LEU A 78 -11.88 -1.02 -13.82
C LEU A 78 -11.32 -2.44 -13.93
N ASP A 79 -10.04 -2.57 -14.26
CA ASP A 79 -9.37 -3.88 -14.33
C ASP A 79 -8.87 -4.38 -12.97
N VAL A 80 -8.52 -3.45 -12.08
CA VAL A 80 -7.94 -3.72 -10.75
C VAL A 80 -8.40 -2.66 -9.76
N ILE A 81 -8.72 -3.07 -8.53
CA ILE A 81 -9.02 -2.17 -7.43
C ILE A 81 -8.20 -2.54 -6.19
N ASN A 82 -7.96 -1.56 -5.32
CA ASN A 82 -7.54 -1.85 -3.95
C ASN A 82 -8.77 -2.10 -3.08
N GLY A 83 -8.80 -3.27 -2.44
CA GLY A 83 -9.85 -3.72 -1.54
C GLY A 83 -9.75 -3.12 -0.13
N ILE A 84 -10.36 -3.81 0.83
CA ILE A 84 -10.21 -3.52 2.26
C ILE A 84 -9.74 -4.79 2.98
N PRO A 85 -8.97 -4.65 4.08
CA PRO A 85 -8.44 -5.77 4.82
C PRO A 85 -9.52 -6.38 5.74
N ASP A 86 -10.59 -6.96 5.18
CA ASP A 86 -11.70 -7.60 5.91
C ASP A 86 -12.06 -8.93 5.24
N ILE A 87 -12.07 -10.04 5.99
CA ILE A 87 -12.35 -11.38 5.44
C ILE A 87 -13.76 -11.50 4.85
N ALA A 88 -14.77 -10.84 5.43
CA ALA A 88 -16.12 -10.87 4.89
C ALA A 88 -16.20 -10.12 3.56
N TRP A 89 -15.41 -9.06 3.40
CA TRP A 89 -15.25 -8.38 2.11
C TRP A 89 -14.55 -9.28 1.09
N VAL A 90 -13.45 -9.94 1.49
CA VAL A 90 -12.70 -10.87 0.64
C VAL A 90 -13.60 -11.99 0.14
N ASP A 91 -14.32 -12.67 1.04
CA ASP A 91 -15.20 -13.79 0.71
C ASP A 91 -16.32 -13.36 -0.25
N ARG A 92 -16.92 -12.19 -0.01
CA ARG A 92 -17.96 -11.64 -0.89
C ARG A 92 -17.42 -11.39 -2.29
N MET A 93 -16.28 -10.70 -2.41
CA MET A 93 -15.70 -10.37 -3.72
C MET A 93 -15.12 -11.58 -4.44
N ALA A 94 -14.58 -12.57 -3.70
CA ALA A 94 -14.12 -13.82 -4.28
C ALA A 94 -15.27 -14.72 -4.77
N GLY A 95 -16.49 -14.51 -4.27
CA GLY A 95 -17.71 -15.15 -4.76
C GLY A 95 -18.24 -14.58 -6.08
N GLU A 96 -17.75 -13.42 -6.52
CA GLU A 96 -18.18 -12.80 -7.79
C GLU A 96 -17.51 -13.48 -8.99
N ALA A 97 -18.30 -13.88 -9.99
CA ALA A 97 -17.82 -14.67 -11.11
C ALA A 97 -16.80 -13.92 -12.02
N SER A 98 -16.81 -12.59 -11.98
CA SER A 98 -15.95 -11.71 -12.78
C SER A 98 -14.74 -11.16 -12.01
N ALA A 99 -14.57 -11.54 -10.74
CA ALA A 99 -13.49 -11.04 -9.91
C ALA A 99 -12.63 -12.17 -9.35
N SER A 100 -11.36 -11.86 -9.09
CA SER A 100 -10.49 -12.65 -8.25
C SER A 100 -9.91 -11.73 -7.17
N VAL A 101 -9.76 -12.28 -5.96
CA VAL A 101 -9.19 -11.55 -4.83
C VAL A 101 -7.84 -12.17 -4.50
N ASP A 102 -6.79 -11.38 -4.58
CA ASP A 102 -5.45 -11.77 -4.14
C ASP A 102 -5.18 -11.15 -2.77
N VAL A 103 -5.14 -11.98 -1.74
CA VAL A 103 -4.73 -11.58 -0.38
C VAL A 103 -3.24 -11.86 -0.27
N PHE A 104 -2.43 -10.81 -0.44
CA PHE A 104 -0.97 -10.95 -0.48
C PHE A 104 -0.26 -10.04 0.52
N GLY A 105 0.79 -10.61 1.13
CA GLY A 105 1.86 -9.91 1.82
C GLY A 105 1.50 -9.26 3.17
N VAL A 106 2.52 -9.05 3.98
CA VAL A 106 2.51 -8.03 5.05
C VAL A 106 2.78 -6.68 4.39
N GLY A 107 1.73 -6.05 3.87
CA GLY A 107 1.84 -4.74 3.22
C GLY A 107 2.16 -3.61 4.20
N GLU A 108 1.69 -3.73 5.44
CA GLU A 108 1.81 -2.71 6.49
C GLU A 108 1.87 -3.36 7.88
N VAL A 109 2.41 -2.63 8.87
CA VAL A 109 2.38 -3.03 10.29
C VAL A 109 1.61 -1.97 11.07
N ALA A 110 0.46 -2.34 11.64
CA ALA A 110 -0.27 -1.49 12.56
C ALA A 110 0.54 -1.33 13.85
N THR A 111 0.92 -0.08 14.19
CA THR A 111 1.75 0.22 15.36
C THR A 111 1.18 1.39 16.15
N VAL A 112 1.07 1.22 17.46
CA VAL A 112 0.77 2.31 18.38
C VAL A 112 2.08 2.98 18.80
N HIS A 113 2.22 4.25 18.45
CA HIS A 113 3.38 5.05 18.84
C HIS A 113 3.02 5.95 20.02
N PHE A 114 3.86 5.94 21.05
CA PHE A 114 3.71 6.83 22.20
C PHE A 114 4.61 8.05 22.08
N ASN A 115 4.07 9.23 22.39
CA ASN A 115 4.90 10.42 22.53
C ASN A 115 5.65 10.38 23.87
N ILE A 116 6.90 9.92 23.85
CA ILE A 116 7.73 9.74 25.05
C ILE A 116 8.21 11.05 25.69
N THR A 117 7.82 12.22 25.15
CA THR A 117 8.16 13.54 25.71
C THR A 117 7.03 14.15 26.55
N LYS A 118 5.93 13.41 26.73
CA LYS A 118 4.73 13.88 27.43
C LYS A 118 4.37 12.93 28.56
N GLU A 119 4.22 13.49 29.77
CA GLU A 119 3.66 12.73 30.90
C GLU A 119 2.23 12.24 30.58
N PRO A 120 1.84 11.02 30.99
CA PRO A 120 2.64 10.01 31.70
C PRO A 120 3.36 9.03 30.77
N LEU A 121 3.39 9.26 29.45
CA LEU A 121 3.95 8.37 28.44
C LEU A 121 5.48 8.43 28.34
N ASP A 122 6.11 9.38 29.01
CA ASP A 122 7.56 9.46 29.21
C ASP A 122 8.06 8.32 30.13
N ASN A 123 7.25 7.87 31.09
CA ASN A 123 7.54 6.73 31.95
C ASN A 123 7.45 5.39 31.17
N PRO A 124 8.54 4.60 31.06
CA PRO A 124 8.52 3.32 30.36
C PRO A 124 7.56 2.29 30.97
N ASP A 125 7.30 2.32 32.27
CA ASP A 125 6.41 1.34 32.91
C ASP A 125 4.93 1.62 32.59
N VAL A 126 4.56 2.89 32.37
CA VAL A 126 3.23 3.25 31.84
C VAL A 126 3.05 2.69 30.43
N ARG A 127 4.07 2.81 29.57
CA ARG A 127 4.01 2.26 28.20
C ARG A 127 3.93 0.73 28.20
N LYS A 128 4.67 0.05 29.09
CA LYS A 128 4.54 -1.41 29.26
C LYS A 128 3.15 -1.81 29.73
N ALA A 129 2.59 -1.10 30.72
CA ALA A 129 1.24 -1.38 31.21
C ALA A 129 0.19 -1.23 30.09
N LEU A 130 0.31 -0.18 29.26
CA LEU A 130 -0.55 -0.02 28.08
C LEU A 130 -0.36 -1.15 27.06
N ALA A 131 0.88 -1.55 26.78
CA ALA A 131 1.15 -2.64 25.85
C ALA A 131 0.56 -3.98 26.32
N TYR A 132 0.64 -4.30 27.62
CA TYR A 132 0.03 -5.50 28.20
C TYR A 132 -1.51 -5.44 28.30
N ALA A 133 -2.09 -4.24 28.30
CA ALA A 133 -3.54 -4.06 28.35
C ALA A 133 -4.22 -4.24 26.97
N LEU A 134 -3.45 -4.28 25.88
CA LEU A 134 -3.97 -4.48 24.53
C LEU A 134 -4.08 -5.98 24.23
N ASP A 135 -5.29 -6.44 23.96
CA ASP A 135 -5.52 -7.77 23.40
C ASP A 135 -5.33 -7.71 21.88
N ARG A 136 -4.19 -8.25 21.44
CA ARG A 136 -3.81 -8.24 20.02
C ARG A 136 -4.59 -9.27 19.22
N ASP A 137 -4.98 -10.36 19.85
CA ASP A 137 -5.71 -11.45 19.17
C ASP A 137 -7.17 -11.03 18.96
N GLU A 138 -7.78 -10.38 19.95
CA GLU A 138 -9.11 -9.77 19.79
C GLU A 138 -9.12 -8.70 18.69
N PHE A 139 -8.09 -7.87 18.62
CA PHE A 139 -7.96 -6.87 17.56
C PHE A 139 -7.82 -7.51 16.17
N LEU A 140 -7.00 -8.55 16.03
CA LEU A 140 -6.83 -9.26 14.75
C LEU A 140 -8.11 -10.00 14.32
N ALA A 141 -8.88 -10.51 15.28
CA ALA A 141 -10.16 -11.18 15.01
C ALA A 141 -11.20 -10.25 14.35
N LEU A 142 -11.04 -8.92 14.46
CA LEU A 142 -11.90 -7.96 13.76
C LEU A 142 -11.73 -7.97 12.23
N PHE A 143 -10.57 -8.41 11.73
CA PHE A 143 -10.26 -8.46 10.30
C PHE A 143 -10.43 -9.87 9.72
N GLY A 144 -10.05 -10.90 10.49
CA GLY A 144 -10.12 -12.30 10.11
C GLY A 144 -8.90 -12.82 9.33
N GLU A 145 -8.68 -14.13 9.39
CA GLU A 145 -7.63 -14.79 8.60
C GLU A 145 -8.05 -14.95 7.13
N PRO A 146 -7.13 -14.88 6.15
CA PRO A 146 -5.69 -14.67 6.28
C PRO A 146 -5.28 -13.18 6.17
N VAL A 147 -6.20 -12.25 6.43
CA VAL A 147 -6.07 -10.84 6.07
C VAL A 147 -5.15 -10.07 7.03
N ALA A 148 -5.09 -10.48 8.28
CA ALA A 148 -4.21 -9.92 9.29
C ALA A 148 -3.51 -11.02 10.11
N GLU A 149 -2.27 -10.77 10.52
CA GLU A 149 -1.51 -11.67 11.38
C GLU A 149 -0.71 -10.91 12.45
N ASN A 150 -0.36 -11.60 13.52
CA ASN A 150 0.47 -11.03 14.58
C ASN A 150 1.91 -10.79 14.09
N VAL A 151 2.46 -9.63 14.48
CA VAL A 151 3.86 -9.28 14.24
C VAL A 151 4.65 -9.26 15.55
N TYR A 152 5.73 -10.03 15.66
CA TYR A 152 6.47 -10.23 16.91
C TYR A 152 7.71 -9.36 17.07
N SER A 153 8.04 -8.55 16.06
CA SER A 153 9.12 -7.58 16.14
C SER A 153 8.82 -6.35 15.27
N PRO A 154 9.52 -5.22 15.43
CA PRO A 154 9.32 -4.04 14.57
C PRO A 154 9.48 -4.31 13.06
N VAL A 155 10.11 -5.43 12.71
CA VAL A 155 10.29 -5.90 11.35
C VAL A 155 9.48 -7.20 11.16
N PRO A 156 8.58 -7.30 10.17
CA PRO A 156 7.90 -8.56 9.88
C PRO A 156 8.88 -9.62 9.39
N ALA A 157 8.85 -10.82 9.99
CA ALA A 157 9.75 -11.93 9.67
C ALA A 157 9.70 -12.34 8.18
N LYS A 158 8.53 -12.22 7.55
CA LYS A 158 8.32 -12.58 6.14
C LYS A 158 8.85 -11.53 5.15
N PHE A 159 9.10 -10.29 5.59
CA PHE A 159 9.37 -9.17 4.69
C PHE A 159 10.85 -8.75 4.63
N LEU A 160 11.53 -8.75 5.78
CA LEU A 160 12.90 -8.26 5.89
C LEU A 160 13.70 -9.11 6.87
N ALA A 161 15.02 -9.23 6.62
CA ALA A 161 15.93 -9.93 7.51
C ALA A 161 15.94 -9.29 8.91
N GLY A 162 15.96 -10.13 9.95
CA GLY A 162 15.97 -9.70 11.36
C GLY A 162 14.60 -9.56 12.01
N GLY A 163 13.51 -9.87 11.30
CA GLY A 163 12.20 -10.00 11.91
C GLY A 163 12.05 -11.31 12.69
N LEU A 164 11.46 -11.26 13.88
CA LEU A 164 11.22 -12.43 14.72
C LEU A 164 9.88 -13.10 14.38
N THR A 165 9.87 -14.43 14.37
CA THR A 165 8.66 -15.26 14.41
C THR A 165 8.10 -15.36 15.83
N GLN A 166 6.93 -15.97 15.98
CA GLN A 166 6.34 -16.23 17.30
C GLN A 166 7.24 -17.09 18.19
N GLU A 167 7.93 -18.08 17.60
CA GLU A 167 8.78 -19.01 18.36
C GLU A 167 10.09 -18.36 18.84
N GLU A 168 10.53 -17.29 18.18
CA GLU A 168 11.77 -16.57 18.48
C GLU A 168 11.60 -15.41 19.47
N ALA A 169 10.36 -14.99 19.75
CA ALA A 169 10.02 -13.86 20.62
C ALA A 169 9.64 -14.30 22.04
#